data_AF-A0A936JUC8-F1
#
_entry.id   AF-A0A936JUC8-F1
#
_cell.length_a   1.000
_cell.length_b   1.000
_cell.length_c   1.000
_cell.angle_alpha   90.00
_cell.angle_beta   90.00
_cell.angle_gamma   90.00
#
_symmetry.space_group_name_H-M   'P 1'
#
loop_
_entity.id
_entity.type
_entity.pdbx_description
1 polymer ?
#
loop_
_entity_poly.entity_id
_entity_poly.type
_entity_poly.pdbx_seq_one_letter_code
_entity_poly.pdbx_strand_id
1 'polypeptide(L)'
;MRRKTSLAKRGHSRDHRSDCKQVCIAPVVTREGLPLGYEVFPGNRSDMTTVKEIVESMERRFGIAQRVWAADRGMGSEANEMA
;
A
#
# COMPACT_ATOMS: atom_id res chain seq x y z
N MET A 1 -3.72 -15.29 21.95
CA MET A 1 -3.52 -13.89 22.40
C MET A 1 -3.34 -12.99 21.19
N ARG A 2 -4.26 -12.05 20.90
CA ARG A 2 -4.10 -11.10 19.78
C ARG A 2 -3.10 -10.00 20.19
N ARG A 3 -1.89 -10.01 19.64
CA ARG A 3 -0.91 -8.91 19.83
C ARG A 3 -1.54 -7.58 19.41
N LYS A 4 -1.53 -6.59 20.29
CA LYS A 4 -1.95 -5.23 19.97
C LYS A 4 -0.83 -4.58 19.16
N THR A 5 -1.17 -4.06 17.97
CA THR A 5 -0.27 -3.28 17.10
C THR A 5 -1.00 -2.02 16.66
N SER A 6 -0.25 -0.94 16.42
CA SER A 6 -0.77 0.31 15.86
C SER A 6 -1.24 0.16 14.41
N LEU A 7 -0.79 -0.87 13.70
CA LEU A 7 -1.12 -1.11 12.27
C LEU A 7 -2.48 -1.82 12.09
N ALA A 8 -2.80 -2.79 12.96
CA ALA A 8 -4.06 -3.54 12.83
C ALA A 8 -5.25 -2.69 13.32
N LYS A 9 -5.95 -2.05 12.38
CA LYS A 9 -7.05 -1.11 12.65
C LYS A 9 -8.33 -1.56 11.95
N ARG A 10 -9.49 -1.18 12.49
CA ARG A 10 -10.78 -1.35 11.82
C ARG A 10 -11.01 -0.15 10.91
N GLY A 11 -11.55 -0.40 9.73
CA GLY A 11 -11.81 0.59 8.70
C GLY A 11 -12.79 0.04 7.67
N HIS A 12 -12.88 0.71 6.52
CA HIS A 12 -13.65 0.21 5.39
C HIS A 12 -13.09 -1.15 4.95
N SER A 13 -13.94 -2.17 4.85
CA SER A 13 -13.54 -3.52 4.47
C SER A 13 -14.01 -3.82 3.06
N ARG A 14 -13.06 -4.10 2.16
CA ARG A 14 -13.37 -4.56 0.80
C ARG A 14 -14.06 -5.92 0.80
N ASP A 15 -13.75 -6.75 1.80
CA ASP A 15 -14.34 -8.09 1.97
C ASP A 15 -15.65 -8.09 2.78
N HIS A 16 -16.24 -6.91 3.06
CA HIS A 16 -17.44 -6.76 3.88
C HIS A 16 -17.30 -7.31 5.33
N ARG A 17 -16.07 -7.32 5.87
CA ARG A 17 -15.72 -7.82 7.20
C ARG A 17 -15.32 -6.70 8.16
N SER A 18 -16.27 -5.84 8.50
CA SER A 18 -16.08 -4.73 9.46
C SER A 18 -15.78 -5.19 10.90
N ASP A 19 -16.05 -6.46 11.21
CA ASP A 19 -15.68 -7.14 12.45
C ASP A 19 -14.17 -7.42 12.57
N CYS A 20 -13.46 -7.43 11.44
CA CYS A 20 -12.04 -7.75 11.37
C CYS A 20 -11.16 -6.49 11.42
N LYS A 21 -10.02 -6.62 12.09
CA LYS A 21 -8.93 -5.65 11.96
C LYS A 21 -8.18 -5.94 10.67
N GLN A 22 -7.76 -4.90 9.97
CA GLN A 22 -7.03 -4.98 8.72
C GLN A 22 -5.67 -4.30 8.84
N VAL A 23 -4.80 -4.62 7.90
CA VAL A 23 -3.53 -3.94 7.62
C VAL A 23 -3.46 -3.74 6.10
N CYS A 24 -2.93 -2.61 5.65
CA CYS A 24 -2.68 -2.41 4.23
C CYS A 24 -1.22 -2.78 3.95
N ILE A 25 -0.99 -3.60 2.93
CA ILE A 25 0.35 -4.03 2.51
C ILE A 25 0.54 -3.58 1.07
N ALA A 26 1.64 -2.89 0.82
CA ALA A 26 2.02 -2.43 -0.51
C ALA A 26 3.31 -3.17 -0.93
N PRO A 27 3.20 -4.31 -1.63
CA PRO A 27 4.36 -5.07 -2.08
C PRO A 27 4.96 -4.45 -3.34
N VAL A 28 6.28 -4.58 -3.47
CA VAL A 28 7.03 -4.22 -4.67
C VAL A 28 7.70 -5.47 -5.19
N VAL A 29 7.44 -5.79 -6.46
CA VAL A 29 7.90 -7.02 -7.10
C VAL A 29 8.57 -6.71 -8.44
N THR A 30 9.46 -7.60 -8.88
CA THR A 30 9.95 -7.60 -10.26
C THR A 30 8.83 -8.02 -11.21
N ARG A 31 9.05 -7.88 -12.53
CA ARG A 31 8.05 -8.31 -13.54
C ARG A 31 7.77 -9.80 -13.50
N GLU A 32 8.74 -10.59 -13.05
CA GLU A 32 8.66 -12.04 -12.86
C GLU A 32 7.99 -12.41 -11.53
N GLY A 33 7.61 -11.42 -10.72
CA GLY A 33 6.93 -11.62 -9.43
C GLY A 33 7.88 -11.82 -8.24
N LEU A 34 9.18 -11.56 -8.38
CA LEU A 34 10.12 -11.69 -7.26
C LEU A 34 9.99 -10.51 -6.30
N PRO A 35 9.90 -10.72 -4.98
CA PRO A 35 9.74 -9.63 -4.02
C PRO A 35 11.00 -8.78 -3.88
N LEU A 36 10.87 -7.48 -4.09
CA LEU A 36 11.91 -6.47 -3.83
C LEU A 36 11.74 -5.83 -2.45
N GLY A 37 10.52 -5.78 -1.93
CA GLY A 37 10.21 -5.25 -0.62
C GLY A 37 8.71 -5.03 -0.41
N TYR A 38 8.35 -4.46 0.73
CA TYR A 38 6.98 -4.07 1.04
C TYR A 38 6.96 -2.94 2.07
N GLU A 39 5.87 -2.18 2.08
CA GLU A 39 5.50 -1.27 3.16
C GLU A 39 4.20 -1.75 3.82
N VAL A 40 4.07 -1.53 5.14
CA VAL A 40 2.87 -1.89 5.90
C VAL A 40 2.26 -0.65 6.53
N PHE A 41 0.98 -0.44 6.28
CA PHE A 41 0.24 0.72 6.75
C PHE A 41 -0.93 0.30 7.66
N PRO A 42 -1.43 1.22 8.50
CA PRO A 42 -2.64 0.97 9.26
C PRO A 42 -3.83 0.63 8.36
N GLY A 43 -4.60 -0.41 8.68
CA GLY A 43 -5.69 -0.88 7.81
C GLY A 43 -6.91 0.04 7.68
N ASN A 44 -6.90 1.19 8.35
CA ASN A 44 -7.90 2.25 8.19
C ASN A 44 -7.35 3.47 7.45
N ARG A 45 -6.13 3.38 6.92
CA ARG A 45 -5.51 4.41 6.11
C ARG A 45 -6.14 4.41 4.72
N SER A 46 -6.32 5.60 4.15
CA SER A 46 -6.75 5.73 2.76
C SER A 46 -5.62 5.31 1.81
N ASP A 47 -5.93 4.41 0.89
CA ASP A 47 -4.99 3.87 -0.08
C ASP A 47 -4.41 4.95 -1.02
N MET A 48 -5.13 6.07 -1.22
CA MET A 48 -4.61 7.23 -1.97
C MET A 48 -3.32 7.79 -1.36
N THR A 49 -3.21 7.78 -0.04
CA THR A 49 -2.04 8.34 0.66
C THR A 49 -0.86 7.38 0.74
N THR A 50 -1.10 6.08 0.53
CA THR A 50 -0.04 5.06 0.63
C THR A 50 0.80 4.96 -0.64
N VAL A 51 0.20 5.26 -1.79
CA VAL A 51 0.85 5.19 -3.10
C VAL A 51 2.02 6.18 -3.19
N LYS A 52 1.82 7.45 -2.81
CA LYS A 52 2.90 8.46 -2.83
C LYS A 52 4.08 8.05 -1.94
N GLU A 53 3.80 7.59 -0.72
CA GLU A 53 4.86 7.19 0.21
C GLU A 53 5.66 5.99 -0.27
N ILE A 54 5.03 5.01 -0.93
CA ILE A 54 5.78 3.88 -1.46
C ILE A 54 6.61 4.28 -2.68
N VAL A 55 6.11 5.17 -3.55
CA VAL A 55 6.88 5.72 -4.67
C VAL A 55 8.15 6.41 -4.14
N GLU A 56 7.99 7.32 -3.18
CA GLU A 56 9.12 8.03 -2.57
C GLU A 56 10.08 7.07 -1.83
N SER A 57 9.56 6.06 -1.14
CA SER A 57 10.38 5.02 -0.48
C SER A 57 11.21 4.24 -1.50
N MET A 58 10.61 3.84 -2.62
CA MET A 58 11.30 3.12 -3.69
C MET A 58 12.32 3.99 -4.41
N GLU A 59 12.04 5.28 -4.62
CA GLU A 59 13.00 6.25 -5.17
C GLU A 59 14.23 6.39 -4.29
N ARG A 60 14.04 6.55 -2.99
CA ARG A 60 15.17 6.64 -2.05
C ARG A 60 16.01 5.37 -2.02
N ARG A 61 15.37 4.20 -2.14
CA ARG A 61 16.06 2.90 -2.00
C ARG A 61 16.75 2.42 -3.28
N PHE A 62 16.12 2.66 -4.43
CA PHE A 62 16.51 2.04 -5.69
C PHE A 62 16.64 3.05 -6.85
N GLY A 63 16.46 4.35 -6.58
CA GLY A 63 16.50 5.40 -7.59
C GLY A 63 15.24 5.47 -8.47
N ILE A 64 15.35 6.25 -9.54
CA ILE A 64 14.31 6.41 -10.56
C ILE A 64 14.47 5.27 -11.57
N ALA A 65 14.05 4.07 -11.18
CA ALA A 65 14.03 2.89 -12.07
C ALA A 65 12.78 2.92 -12.98
N GLN A 66 12.88 2.34 -14.18
CA GLN A 66 11.72 2.09 -15.03
C GLN A 66 10.75 1.11 -14.33
N ARG A 67 9.58 1.61 -13.93
CA ARG A 67 8.61 0.85 -13.14
C ARG A 67 7.18 1.07 -13.62
N VAL A 68 6.38 0.04 -13.45
CA VAL A 68 4.94 0.06 -13.71
C VAL A 68 4.24 0.04 -12.37
N TRP A 69 3.39 1.02 -12.13
CA TRP A 69 2.55 1.06 -10.94
C TRP A 69 1.18 0.49 -11.27
N ALA A 70 0.78 -0.54 -10.56
CA ALA A 70 -0.57 -1.08 -10.62
C ALA A 70 -1.32 -0.63 -9.38
N ALA A 71 -2.42 0.09 -9.59
CA ALA A 71 -3.30 0.54 -8.53
C ALA A 71 -4.77 0.31 -8.93
N ASP A 72 -5.58 -0.16 -7.98
CA ASP A 72 -7.02 -0.19 -8.11
C ASP A 72 -7.55 1.23 -8.36
N ARG A 73 -8.65 1.32 -9.12
CA ARG A 73 -9.26 2.61 -9.50
C ARG A 73 -9.54 3.54 -8.31
N GLY A 74 -9.89 2.97 -7.15
CA GLY A 74 -10.16 3.74 -5.92
C GLY A 74 -8.92 4.26 -5.19
N MET A 75 -7.71 3.89 -5.64
CA MET A 75 -6.44 4.35 -5.06
C MET A 75 -5.85 5.55 -5.81
N GLY A 76 -6.40 5.89 -6.98
CA GLY A 76 -6.03 7.07 -7.75
C GLY A 76 -6.81 8.31 -7.30
N SER A 77 -6.13 9.45 -7.28
CA SER A 77 -6.73 10.79 -7.19
C SER A 77 -5.97 11.73 -8.13
N GLU A 78 -6.55 12.87 -8.50
CA GLU A 78 -5.85 13.91 -9.28
C GLU A 78 -4.50 14.31 -8.63
N ALA A 79 -4.45 14.28 -7.29
CA ALA A 79 -3.23 14.59 -6.52
C ALA A 79 -2.17 13.47 -6.54
N ASN A 80 -2.48 12.33 -7.16
CA ASN A 80 -1.68 11.12 -7.13
C ASN A 80 -1.62 10.44 -8.52
N GLU A 81 -1.94 11.20 -9.57
CA GLU A 81 -1.72 10.78 -10.95
C GLU A 81 -0.22 10.55 -11.14
N MET A 82 0.15 9.27 -11.20
CA MET A 82 1.52 8.84 -11.47
C MET A 82 1.75 8.97 -12.98
N ALA A 83 2.19 10.16 -13.38
CA ALA A 83 2.72 10.45 -14.71
C ALA A 83 4.10 9.82 -14.90
#